data_AF-A0A6A4CA70-F1
#
_entry.id   AF-A0A6A4CA70-F1
#
_cell.length_a   1.000
_cell.length_b   1.000
_cell.length_c   1.000
_cell.angle_alpha   90.00
_cell.angle_beta   90.00
_cell.angle_gamma   90.00
#
_symmetry.space_group_name_H-M   'P 1'
#
loop_
_entity.id
_entity.type
_entity.pdbx_description
1 polymer ?
#
loop_
_entity_poly.entity_id
_entity_poly.type
_entity_poly.pdbx_seq_one_letter_code
_entity_poly.pdbx_strand_id
1 'polypeptide(L)'
;MPAKFVDSVHETYLAKVTDREERLKASPINHDLRHLPPMFVQYGTLERFYDQGKRIIAKAKEQGVTNWEVDLLENMPHDVVMLPTDVSPAAKGGIRQGCEFAAKLAAEVLNAEPEPEGEC
;
A
#
# COMPACT_ATOMS: atom_id res chain seq x y z
N MET A 1 -21.07 16.18 1.18
CA MET A 1 -21.05 15.90 -0.29
C MET A 1 -19.72 15.37 -0.88
N PRO A 2 -18.61 15.06 -0.16
CA PRO A 2 -17.43 14.45 -0.79
C PRO A 2 -17.57 12.94 -1.09
N ALA A 3 -18.37 12.20 -0.33
CA ALA A 3 -18.58 10.76 -0.56
C ALA A 3 -19.09 10.45 -1.98
N LYS A 4 -19.99 11.30 -2.51
CA LYS A 4 -20.57 11.12 -3.86
C LYS A 4 -19.52 11.19 -4.98
N PHE A 5 -18.44 11.96 -4.80
CA PHE A 5 -17.42 12.09 -5.84
C PHE A 5 -16.59 10.81 -5.96
N VAL A 6 -16.06 10.28 -4.86
CA VAL A 6 -15.26 9.04 -4.87
C VAL A 6 -16.10 7.86 -5.35
N ASP A 7 -17.35 7.78 -4.89
CA ASP A 7 -18.27 6.72 -5.31
C ASP A 7 -18.58 6.84 -6.82
N SER A 8 -18.76 8.05 -7.36
CA SER A 8 -18.93 8.26 -8.81
C SER A 8 -17.70 7.95 -9.66
N VAL A 9 -16.49 8.12 -9.11
CA VAL A 9 -15.24 7.79 -9.80
C VAL A 9 -15.15 6.28 -10.00
N HIS A 10 -15.48 5.48 -8.98
CA HIS A 10 -15.50 4.02 -9.10
C HIS A 10 -16.51 3.56 -10.16
N GLU A 11 -17.74 4.09 -10.11
CA GLU A 11 -18.78 3.78 -11.09
C GLU A 11 -18.33 4.13 -12.52
N THR A 12 -17.72 5.31 -12.70
CA THR A 12 -17.22 5.76 -14.00
C THR A 12 -16.07 4.89 -14.51
N TYR A 13 -15.08 4.59 -13.65
CA TYR A 13 -13.88 3.86 -14.03
C TYR A 13 -14.19 2.41 -14.42
N LEU A 14 -15.18 1.79 -13.79
CA LEU A 14 -15.61 0.44 -14.08
C LEU A 14 -16.85 0.36 -14.98
N ALA A 15 -17.34 1.49 -15.51
CA ALA A 15 -18.57 1.55 -16.31
C ALA A 15 -18.51 0.65 -17.56
N LYS A 16 -17.33 0.50 -18.15
CA LYS A 16 -17.10 -0.28 -19.37
C LYS A 16 -16.56 -1.69 -19.12
N VAL A 17 -16.21 -2.02 -17.86
CA VAL A 17 -15.70 -3.34 -17.48
C VAL A 17 -16.89 -4.23 -17.12
N THR A 18 -17.38 -4.95 -18.12
CA THR A 18 -18.59 -5.79 -18.03
C THR A 18 -18.26 -7.23 -17.63
N ASP A 19 -17.05 -7.71 -17.92
CA ASP A 19 -16.59 -9.01 -17.45
C ASP A 19 -16.34 -8.99 -15.94
N ARG A 20 -16.86 -10.01 -15.25
CA ARG A 20 -16.80 -10.10 -13.79
C ARG A 20 -15.36 -10.31 -13.30
N GLU A 21 -14.62 -11.21 -13.94
CA GLU A 21 -13.27 -11.57 -13.51
C GLU A 21 -12.30 -10.41 -13.77
N GLU A 22 -12.47 -9.70 -14.88
CA GLU A 22 -11.76 -8.45 -15.17
C GLU A 22 -12.09 -7.36 -14.15
N ARG A 23 -13.37 -7.21 -13.77
CA ARG A 23 -13.79 -6.23 -12.76
C ARG A 23 -13.17 -6.51 -11.40
N LEU A 24 -12.99 -7.78 -11.00
CA LEU A 24 -12.35 -8.16 -9.75
C LEU A 24 -10.87 -7.75 -9.68
N LYS A 25 -10.18 -7.62 -10.82
CA LYS A 25 -8.77 -7.17 -10.90
C LYS A 25 -8.58 -5.73 -10.43
N ALA A 26 -9.63 -4.91 -10.44
CA ALA A 26 -9.56 -3.51 -9.99
C ALA A 26 -9.37 -3.35 -8.47
N SER A 27 -9.57 -4.41 -7.68
CA SER A 27 -9.49 -4.34 -6.23
C SER A 27 -8.59 -5.45 -5.69
N PRO A 28 -7.35 -5.14 -5.26
CA PRO A 28 -6.38 -6.12 -4.78
C PRO A 28 -6.88 -7.02 -3.64
N ILE A 29 -7.83 -6.52 -2.84
CA ILE A 29 -8.47 -7.30 -1.76
C ILE A 29 -9.20 -8.55 -2.24
N ASN A 30 -9.46 -8.70 -3.55
CA ASN A 30 -10.07 -9.90 -4.12
C ASN A 30 -9.06 -10.99 -4.48
N HIS A 31 -7.75 -10.72 -4.38
CA HIS A 31 -6.68 -11.60 -4.88
C HIS A 31 -5.83 -12.20 -3.76
N ASP A 32 -5.06 -13.22 -4.08
CA ASP A 32 -4.08 -13.80 -3.16
C ASP A 32 -2.90 -12.84 -2.94
N LEU A 33 -2.60 -12.52 -1.68
CA LEU A 33 -1.56 -11.56 -1.30
C LEU A 33 -0.21 -12.24 -1.00
N ARG A 34 -0.16 -13.58 -0.93
CA ARG A 34 1.03 -14.34 -0.51
C ARG A 34 2.25 -14.19 -1.41
N HIS A 35 2.05 -13.82 -2.67
CA HIS A 35 3.10 -13.75 -3.68
C HIS A 35 3.52 -12.32 -4.01
N LEU A 36 3.01 -11.33 -3.25
CA LEU A 36 3.46 -9.95 -3.39
C LEU A 36 4.87 -9.78 -2.82
N PRO A 37 5.66 -8.82 -3.36
CA PRO A 37 6.94 -8.46 -2.76
C PRO A 37 6.75 -7.95 -1.32
N PRO A 38 7.83 -7.76 -0.54
CA PRO A 38 7.72 -7.02 0.71
C PRO A 38 6.99 -5.69 0.50
N MET A 39 5.99 -5.42 1.32
CA MET A 39 5.14 -4.22 1.19
C MET A 39 5.30 -3.33 2.41
N PHE A 40 5.30 -2.02 2.19
CA PHE A 40 5.07 -1.01 3.21
C PHE A 40 3.70 -0.38 2.98
N VAL A 41 2.80 -0.53 3.93
CA VAL A 41 1.44 0.02 3.85
C VAL A 41 1.23 1.06 4.94
N GLN A 42 0.91 2.28 4.52
CA GLN A 42 0.78 3.43 5.42
C GLN A 42 -0.60 4.04 5.28
N TYR A 43 -1.25 4.31 6.42
CA TYR A 43 -2.59 4.91 6.46
C TYR A 43 -2.70 5.97 7.56
N GLY A 44 -3.39 7.06 7.29
CA GLY A 44 -3.81 8.03 8.29
C GLY A 44 -5.10 7.58 8.98
N THR A 45 -5.19 7.67 10.30
CA THR A 45 -6.35 7.10 11.03
C THR A 45 -7.65 7.90 10.86
N LEU A 46 -7.61 9.10 10.28
CA LEU A 46 -8.80 9.92 9.95
C LEU A 46 -9.22 9.80 8.48
N GLU A 47 -8.52 9.01 7.67
CA GLU A 47 -8.83 8.93 6.24
C GLU A 47 -10.04 8.03 5.94
N ARG A 48 -10.76 8.33 4.84
CA ARG A 48 -11.91 7.53 4.40
C ARG A 48 -11.56 6.07 4.12
N PHE A 49 -10.33 5.80 3.70
CA PHE A 49 -9.86 4.47 3.33
C PHE A 49 -9.31 3.66 4.51
N TYR A 50 -9.29 4.21 5.73
CA TYR A 50 -8.68 3.55 6.89
C TYR A 50 -9.27 2.16 7.15
N ASP A 51 -10.59 2.01 7.09
CA ASP A 51 -11.24 0.70 7.25
C ASP A 51 -10.92 -0.26 6.10
N GLN A 52 -10.72 0.23 4.88
CA GLN A 52 -10.29 -0.60 3.75
C GLN A 52 -8.85 -1.06 3.95
N GLY A 53 -7.97 -0.17 4.43
CA GLY A 53 -6.59 -0.48 4.82
C GLY A 53 -6.53 -1.59 5.88
N LYS A 54 -7.32 -1.45 6.96
CA LYS A 54 -7.41 -2.50 8.00
C LYS A 54 -7.84 -3.85 7.43
N ARG A 55 -8.78 -3.87 6.48
CA ARG A 55 -9.24 -5.12 5.84
C ARG A 55 -8.16 -5.80 5.01
N ILE A 56 -7.37 -5.05 4.23
CA ILE A 56 -6.28 -5.66 3.45
C ILE A 56 -5.13 -6.15 4.34
N ILE A 57 -4.82 -5.42 5.41
CA ILE A 57 -3.83 -5.83 6.43
C ILE A 57 -4.28 -7.12 7.13
N ALA A 58 -5.55 -7.18 7.56
CA ALA A 58 -6.12 -8.38 8.19
C ALA A 58 -6.08 -9.58 7.24
N LYS A 59 -6.47 -9.38 5.97
CA LYS A 59 -6.40 -10.42 4.94
C LYS A 59 -4.97 -10.94 4.74
N ALA A 60 -3.98 -10.06 4.63
CA ALA A 60 -2.58 -10.46 4.47
C ALA A 60 -2.13 -11.35 5.65
N LYS A 61 -2.46 -10.94 6.88
CA LYS A 61 -2.18 -11.73 8.09
C LYS A 61 -2.89 -13.08 8.08
N GLU A 62 -4.16 -13.14 7.72
CA GLU A 62 -4.94 -14.39 7.60
C GLU A 62 -4.34 -15.34 6.56
N GLN A 63 -3.76 -14.81 5.48
CA GLN A 63 -3.09 -15.57 4.44
C GLN A 63 -1.64 -15.98 4.80
N GLY A 64 -1.16 -15.62 5.99
CA GLY A 64 0.19 -15.96 6.46
C GLY A 64 1.29 -15.08 5.87
N VAL A 65 0.96 -13.90 5.36
CA VAL A 65 1.96 -12.92 4.88
C VAL A 65 2.72 -12.32 6.07
N THR A 66 4.05 -12.42 6.05
CA THR A 66 4.93 -12.00 7.16
C THR A 66 5.87 -10.85 6.82
N ASN A 67 5.98 -10.48 5.54
CA ASN A 67 6.93 -9.49 5.01
C ASN A 67 6.27 -8.13 4.72
N TRP A 68 5.15 -7.81 5.40
CA TRP A 68 4.50 -6.51 5.30
C TRP A 68 4.82 -5.66 6.54
N GLU A 69 5.29 -4.44 6.33
CA GLU A 69 5.42 -3.43 7.37
C GLU A 69 4.20 -2.49 7.32
N VAL A 70 3.54 -2.31 8.47
CA VAL A 70 2.31 -1.50 8.60
C VAL A 70 2.63 -0.25 9.42
N ASP A 71 2.27 0.90 8.89
CA ASP A 71 2.44 2.19 9.56
C ASP A 71 1.11 2.96 9.63
N LEU A 72 0.63 3.21 10.85
CA LEU A 72 -0.64 3.90 11.07
C LEU A 72 -0.37 5.28 11.68
N LEU A 73 -0.58 6.31 10.87
CA LEU A 73 -0.33 7.70 11.23
C LEU A 73 -1.54 8.26 11.99
N GLU A 74 -1.42 8.29 13.31
CA GLU A 74 -2.49 8.69 14.22
C GLU A 74 -2.94 10.15 13.99
N ASN A 75 -4.26 10.37 13.98
CA ASN A 75 -4.91 11.66 13.72
C ASN A 75 -4.59 12.28 12.35
N MET A 76 -4.11 11.51 11.37
CA MET A 76 -3.74 12.04 10.06
C MET A 76 -4.82 11.82 8.98
N PRO A 77 -5.00 12.78 8.05
CA PRO A 77 -5.88 12.63 6.91
C PRO A 77 -5.24 11.77 5.81
N HIS A 78 -6.00 11.58 4.74
CA HIS A 78 -5.49 10.99 3.50
C HIS A 78 -4.29 11.80 2.95
N ASP A 79 -3.32 11.10 2.36
CA ASP A 79 -2.14 11.68 1.71
C ASP A 79 -1.29 12.62 2.58
N VAL A 80 -1.21 12.35 3.89
CA VAL A 80 -0.41 13.19 4.81
C VAL A 80 1.06 13.36 4.35
N VAL A 81 1.67 12.34 3.75
CA VAL A 81 3.06 12.41 3.23
C VAL A 81 3.22 13.30 2.00
N MET A 82 2.12 13.74 1.37
CA MET A 82 2.14 14.73 0.30
C MET A 82 2.11 16.17 0.82
N LEU A 83 1.84 16.36 2.12
CA LEU A 83 1.86 17.69 2.73
C LEU A 83 3.31 18.18 2.87
N PRO A 84 3.55 19.51 2.78
CA PRO A 84 4.86 20.07 3.08
C PRO A 84 5.31 19.68 4.50
N THR A 85 6.56 19.22 4.64
CA THR A 85 7.09 18.73 5.92
C THR A 85 7.16 19.80 7.00
N ASP A 86 7.21 21.07 6.60
CA ASP A 86 7.20 22.22 7.51
C ASP A 86 5.79 22.53 8.04
N VAL A 87 4.75 21.98 7.39
CA VAL A 87 3.34 22.14 7.77
C VAL A 87 2.86 20.97 8.62
N SER A 88 3.36 19.75 8.37
CA SER A 88 2.99 18.55 9.12
C SER A 88 4.24 17.75 9.54
N PRO A 89 4.58 17.72 10.84
CA PRO A 89 5.63 16.84 11.36
C PRO A 89 5.36 15.36 11.06
N ALA A 90 4.09 14.96 11.01
CA ALA A 90 3.69 13.60 10.66
C ALA A 90 4.02 13.27 9.20
N ALA A 91 3.99 14.25 8.28
CA ALA A 91 4.45 14.04 6.91
C ALA A 91 5.95 13.69 6.90
N LYS A 92 6.77 14.43 7.66
CA LYS A 92 8.20 14.13 7.79
C LYS A 92 8.46 12.75 8.39
N GLY A 93 7.70 12.37 9.43
CA GLY A 93 7.76 11.06 10.06
C GLY A 93 7.41 9.94 9.08
N GLY A 94 6.24 10.04 8.43
CA GLY A 94 5.74 9.05 7.48
C GLY A 94 6.66 8.85 6.27
N ILE A 95 7.21 9.94 5.72
CA ILE A 95 8.22 9.86 4.63
C ILE A 95 9.45 9.10 5.12
N ARG A 96 9.97 9.45 6.30
CA ARG A 96 11.15 8.81 6.86
C ARG A 96 10.95 7.31 7.07
N GLN A 97 9.82 6.89 7.62
CA GLN A 97 9.50 5.46 7.83
C GLN A 97 9.47 4.69 6.50
N GLY A 98 8.85 5.26 5.46
CA GLY A 98 8.88 4.68 4.11
C GLY A 98 10.28 4.59 3.51
N CYS A 99 11.11 5.64 3.70
CA CYS A 99 12.51 5.62 3.27
C CYS A 99 13.34 4.56 4.01
N GLU A 100 13.14 4.38 5.31
CA GLU A 100 13.82 3.35 6.10
C GLU A 100 13.46 1.94 5.61
N PHE A 101 12.18 1.69 5.30
CA PHE A 101 11.76 0.44 4.67
C PHE A 101 12.44 0.21 3.31
N ALA A 102 12.41 1.21 2.43
CA ALA A 102 13.03 1.10 1.12
C ALA A 102 14.55 0.87 1.20
N ALA A 103 15.23 1.51 2.15
CA ALA A 103 16.66 1.33 2.38
C ALA A 103 17.01 -0.10 2.83
N LYS A 104 16.19 -0.76 3.66
CA LYS A 104 16.37 -2.18 4.03
C LYS A 104 16.37 -3.07 2.80
N LEU A 105 15.36 -2.91 1.93
CA LEU A 105 15.24 -3.71 0.70
C LEU A 105 16.40 -3.43 -0.28
N ALA A 106 16.80 -2.17 -0.43
CA ALA A 106 17.95 -1.81 -1.27
C ALA A 106 19.25 -2.43 -0.74
N ALA A 107 19.45 -2.42 0.57
CA ALA A 107 20.63 -3.02 1.20
C ALA A 107 20.67 -4.55 0.99
N GLU A 108 19.54 -5.25 1.05
CA GLU A 108 19.49 -6.69 0.74
C GLU A 108 19.97 -6.99 -0.68
N VAL A 109 19.53 -6.20 -1.66
CA VAL A 109 19.94 -6.37 -3.06
C VAL A 109 21.41 -5.99 -3.27
N LEU A 110 21.87 -4.89 -2.69
CA LEU A 110 23.25 -4.42 -2.87
C LEU A 110 24.29 -5.30 -2.19
N ASN A 111 23.90 -6.02 -1.13
CA ASN A 111 24.78 -6.94 -0.40
C ASN A 111 24.63 -8.40 -0.87
N ALA A 112 23.76 -8.68 -1.83
CA ALA A 112 23.65 -10.02 -2.42
C ALA A 112 24.92 -10.31 -3.24
N GLU A 113 25.52 -11.49 -3.03
CA GLU A 113 26.58 -11.94 -3.92
C GLU A 113 26.02 -12.13 -5.34
N PRO A 114 26.79 -11.82 -6.39
CA PRO A 114 26.34 -12.06 -7.75
C PRO A 114 26.01 -13.54 -7.93
N GLU A 115 24.84 -13.82 -8.53
CA GLU A 115 24.49 -15.17 -8.95
C GLU A 115 25.64 -15.75 -9.79
N PRO A 116 26.15 -16.96 -9.48
CA PRO A 116 27.23 -17.54 -10.25
C PRO A 116 26.80 -17.62 -11.71
N GLU A 117 27.63 -17.10 -12.62
CA GLU A 117 27.42 -17.22 -14.05
C GLU A 117 27.25 -18.72 -14.37
N GLY A 118 26.01 -19.12 -14.69
CA GLY A 118 25.71 -20.49 -15.05
C GLY A 118 26.55 -20.87 -16.26
N GLU A 119 27.34 -21.95 -16.11
CA GLU A 119 28.05 -22.57 -17.23
C GLU A 119 27.02 -22.94 -18.30
N CYS A 120 27.07 -22.25 -19.45
CA CYS A 120 26.33 -22.62 -20.67
C CYS A 120 26.98 -23.83 -21.35
#